data_AF-A0A0K8W5E6-F1
#
_entry.id   AF-A0A0K8W5E6-F1
#
_cell.length_a   1.000
_cell.length_b   1.000
_cell.length_c   1.000
_cell.angle_alpha   90.00
_cell.angle_beta   90.00
_cell.angle_gamma   90.00
#
_symmetry.space_group_name_H-M   'P 1'
#
loop_
_entity.id
_entity.type
_entity.pdbx_description
1 polymer ?
#
loop_
_entity_poly.entity_id
_entity_poly.type
_entity_poly.pdbx_seq_one_letter_code
_entity_poly.pdbx_strand_id
1 'polypeptide(L)'
;MEIDNKTSGEPLKEPSSNSSSNNHSDCVNRIKKVQFSNENITIENNHNDFAASGQLYHKHCNNLELSSNNSESSNSEISMSNDTSTERPSFLVGEEVETNGHDEVSEASDEFPQKMQNEIRPQIDLMERRKRLRPSMSRGTGLGQDRYQDRDFHIATPEEFVKKFGGTRVINRVLIANNGIAAVKCMRSIRRWSYEMFKNERAVRFVVMVTPEDLKANAEYIKMADHYVPVPGGANNNNYANVELIVDIALRTQVQAVWAGWGHASENPKLPELLNKQGLVFLGPPDRAMWALGDKVASSIVAQTADIPTLSWSGSGLKAHYNGKKIKISSELFQRGCVSNAEEGLIAAKKIGFPVMVKASEGGGGKGIRRVDSEAEFPALFRQVQAEVPGSPIFVMKLARGARHLEVQLLA
;
A
#
# COMPACT_ATOMS: atom_id res chain seq x y z
N MET A 1 40.49 14.72 -35.08
CA MET A 1 41.96 14.79 -35.13
C MET A 1 42.46 13.48 -34.55
N GLU A 2 43.01 12.62 -35.41
CA GLU A 2 43.67 11.38 -35.00
C GLU A 2 45.08 11.66 -34.51
N ILE A 3 45.58 10.85 -33.57
CA ILE A 3 47.00 10.44 -33.52
C ILE A 3 47.02 8.96 -33.07
N ASP A 4 47.66 8.10 -33.87
CA ASP A 4 47.89 6.68 -33.63
C ASP A 4 49.03 6.38 -32.62
N ASN A 5 48.98 5.23 -31.92
CA ASN A 5 49.81 4.07 -32.32
C ASN A 5 49.66 2.79 -31.46
N LYS A 6 50.08 1.66 -32.08
CA LYS A 6 49.97 0.27 -31.62
C LYS A 6 51.20 -0.22 -30.83
N THR A 7 51.03 -1.29 -30.03
CA THR A 7 51.82 -2.57 -29.96
C THR A 7 51.44 -3.32 -28.65
N SER A 8 50.84 -4.53 -28.62
CA SER A 8 51.19 -5.89 -29.12
C SER A 8 51.90 -6.77 -28.07
N GLY A 9 51.34 -7.96 -27.75
CA GLY A 9 52.05 -9.03 -27.02
C GLY A 9 51.15 -9.94 -26.18
N GLU A 10 51.04 -11.23 -26.56
CA GLU A 10 50.54 -12.32 -25.69
C GLU A 10 51.60 -12.70 -24.63
N PRO A 11 51.30 -13.60 -23.67
CA PRO A 11 51.72 -14.99 -23.89
C PRO A 11 50.84 -16.11 -23.28
N LEU A 12 51.29 -17.34 -23.52
CA LEU A 12 50.65 -18.64 -23.27
C LEU A 12 50.85 -19.26 -21.87
N LYS A 13 50.15 -20.39 -21.70
CA LYS A 13 49.97 -21.36 -20.59
C LYS A 13 51.19 -21.92 -19.80
N GLU A 14 50.84 -22.37 -18.59
CA GLU A 14 51.35 -23.57 -17.85
C GLU A 14 52.80 -23.52 -17.28
N PRO A 15 53.21 -24.39 -16.31
CA PRO A 15 52.60 -25.65 -15.82
C PRO A 15 52.49 -25.81 -14.28
N SER A 16 52.21 -27.05 -13.84
CA SER A 16 52.02 -27.53 -12.46
C SER A 16 53.29 -28.08 -11.78
N SER A 17 53.31 -28.15 -10.43
CA SER A 17 53.86 -29.29 -9.63
C SER A 17 53.74 -29.10 -8.10
N ASN A 18 53.87 -30.20 -7.35
CA ASN A 18 53.61 -30.34 -5.91
C ASN A 18 54.77 -29.89 -4.99
N SER A 19 54.49 -29.60 -3.71
CA SER A 19 54.87 -30.48 -2.56
C SER A 19 54.71 -29.85 -1.15
N SER A 20 54.35 -30.71 -0.16
CA SER A 20 54.69 -30.75 1.30
C SER A 20 55.09 -29.48 2.10
N SER A 21 54.80 -29.31 3.40
CA SER A 21 54.13 -30.16 4.41
C SER A 21 53.94 -29.41 5.77
N ASN A 22 53.11 -29.98 6.68
CA ASN A 22 53.13 -29.81 8.16
C ASN A 22 52.77 -28.41 8.75
N ASN A 23 52.11 -28.25 9.92
CA ASN A 23 51.69 -29.20 10.98
C ASN A 23 50.52 -28.64 11.85
N HIS A 24 49.73 -29.53 12.48
CA HIS A 24 48.97 -29.39 13.75
C HIS A 24 47.98 -28.20 13.95
N SER A 25 46.65 -28.46 13.97
CA SER A 25 45.77 -28.75 15.15
C SER A 25 45.30 -27.49 15.93
N ASP A 26 44.06 -27.34 16.41
CA ASP A 26 42.96 -28.29 16.53
C ASP A 26 41.58 -27.60 16.71
N CYS A 27 40.51 -28.39 16.77
CA CYS A 27 39.21 -28.15 17.43
C CYS A 27 38.10 -27.25 16.80
N VAL A 28 37.18 -27.97 16.14
CA VAL A 28 35.69 -27.90 16.26
C VAL A 28 34.92 -26.68 15.73
N ASN A 29 34.42 -26.84 14.50
CA ASN A 29 33.12 -26.30 14.08
C ASN A 29 32.06 -27.43 14.11
N ARG A 30 30.91 -27.21 14.78
CA ARG A 30 29.72 -28.09 14.69
C ARG A 30 28.63 -27.44 13.85
N ILE A 31 28.53 -27.81 12.57
CA ILE A 31 27.33 -27.59 11.76
C ILE A 31 26.84 -28.95 11.25
N LYS A 32 25.67 -29.38 11.72
CA LYS A 32 25.04 -30.62 11.25
C LYS A 32 24.45 -30.38 9.86
N LYS A 33 25.01 -31.06 8.86
CA LYS A 33 24.46 -31.14 7.50
C LYS A 33 23.56 -32.38 7.45
N VAL A 34 22.28 -32.21 7.12
CA VAL A 34 21.37 -33.35 6.89
C VAL A 34 21.50 -33.77 5.43
N GLN A 35 21.91 -35.02 5.20
CA GLN A 35 21.84 -35.64 3.87
C GLN A 35 20.46 -36.27 3.69
N PHE A 36 19.90 -36.14 2.48
CA PHE A 36 18.87 -37.04 2.00
C PHE A 36 19.48 -37.96 0.95
N SER A 37 19.20 -39.25 1.07
CA SER A 37 19.58 -40.29 0.12
C SER A 37 18.49 -40.45 -0.93
N ASN A 38 18.86 -40.40 -2.21
CA ASN A 38 17.98 -40.81 -3.31
C ASN A 38 18.12 -42.33 -3.50
N GLU A 39 17.01 -43.06 -3.45
CA GLU A 39 16.89 -44.37 -4.08
C GLU A 39 15.67 -44.38 -5.00
N ASN A 40 15.77 -45.12 -6.10
CA ASN A 40 14.82 -45.12 -7.21
C ASN A 40 13.54 -45.89 -6.87
N ILE A 41 12.44 -45.59 -7.58
CA ILE A 41 11.60 -46.63 -8.21
C ILE A 41 10.81 -46.05 -9.39
N THR A 42 10.66 -46.92 -10.38
CA THR A 42 10.13 -46.83 -11.73
C THR A 42 8.73 -46.20 -11.87
N ILE A 43 8.49 -45.56 -13.02
CA ILE A 43 7.15 -45.25 -13.53
C ILE A 43 6.69 -46.39 -14.45
N GLU A 44 5.60 -47.06 -14.13
CA GLU A 44 4.84 -47.88 -15.08
C GLU A 44 3.46 -47.26 -15.32
N ASN A 45 3.11 -47.09 -16.59
CA ASN A 45 1.74 -46.78 -17.01
C ASN A 45 0.99 -48.10 -17.23
N ASN A 46 -0.22 -48.24 -16.72
CA ASN A 46 -1.22 -49.13 -17.31
C ASN A 46 -2.64 -48.62 -17.12
N HIS A 47 -3.47 -48.91 -18.11
CA HIS A 47 -4.87 -48.49 -18.24
C HIS A 47 -5.85 -49.58 -17.76
N ASN A 48 -7.10 -49.17 -17.48
CA ASN A 48 -8.30 -50.01 -17.32
C ASN A 48 -8.35 -50.85 -16.01
N ASP A 49 -9.46 -51.03 -15.26
CA ASP A 49 -10.88 -51.05 -15.64
C ASP A 49 -11.84 -51.00 -14.40
N PHE A 50 -13.15 -50.78 -14.66
CA PHE A 50 -14.36 -51.15 -13.90
C PHE A 50 -14.50 -50.99 -12.34
N ALA A 51 -15.39 -50.05 -12.00
CA ALA A 51 -16.67 -50.23 -11.25
C ALA A 51 -16.79 -51.00 -9.90
N ALA A 52 -17.39 -50.26 -8.94
CA ALA A 52 -18.46 -50.66 -8.01
C ALA A 52 -18.18 -51.23 -6.59
N SER A 53 -19.00 -50.71 -5.67
CA SER A 53 -19.41 -51.22 -4.33
C SER A 53 -18.47 -51.05 -3.12
N GLY A 54 -19.07 -50.67 -1.97
CA GLY A 54 -18.40 -50.49 -0.66
C GLY A 54 -19.04 -49.37 0.20
N GLN A 55 -20.02 -49.70 1.04
CA GLN A 55 -20.76 -48.75 1.90
C GLN A 55 -20.12 -48.50 3.29
N LEU A 56 -20.75 -47.58 4.05
CA LEU A 56 -20.66 -47.28 5.50
C LEU A 56 -19.62 -46.21 5.89
N TYR A 57 -19.97 -45.11 6.58
CA TYR A 57 -20.68 -45.10 7.87
C TYR A 57 -21.63 -43.89 8.12
N HIS A 58 -22.59 -44.12 9.02
CA HIS A 58 -23.75 -43.31 9.42
C HIS A 58 -23.65 -41.77 9.51
N LYS A 59 -24.71 -41.12 9.00
CA LYS A 59 -25.37 -39.97 9.65
C LYS A 59 -26.81 -40.36 10.06
N HIS A 60 -27.16 -40.11 11.32
CA HIS A 60 -28.52 -40.01 11.87
C HIS A 60 -28.64 -38.62 12.51
N CYS A 61 -29.79 -37.96 12.62
CA CYS A 61 -31.06 -38.05 11.90
C CYS A 61 -31.78 -36.70 12.13
N ASN A 62 -32.63 -36.25 11.21
CA ASN A 62 -33.45 -35.04 11.39
C ASN A 62 -34.94 -35.40 11.57
N ASN A 63 -35.67 -34.48 12.21
CA ASN A 63 -37.13 -34.25 12.18
C ASN A 63 -38.09 -35.21 12.92
N LEU A 64 -38.89 -34.57 13.79
CA LEU A 64 -40.33 -34.72 14.09
C LEU A 64 -40.65 -33.55 15.06
N GLU A 65 -41.78 -32.87 15.10
CA GLU A 65 -42.85 -32.47 14.17
C GLU A 65 -43.76 -31.52 14.98
N LEU A 66 -44.87 -31.02 14.41
CA LEU A 66 -45.66 -29.90 14.96
C LEU A 66 -46.42 -30.20 16.28
N SER A 67 -46.61 -29.18 17.10
CA SER A 67 -47.96 -28.87 17.65
C SER A 67 -48.10 -27.40 18.02
N SER A 68 -49.31 -26.87 17.80
CA SER A 68 -49.72 -25.47 18.02
C SER A 68 -50.39 -25.29 19.38
N ASN A 69 -50.23 -24.13 20.02
CA ASN A 69 -51.25 -23.56 20.91
C ASN A 69 -51.09 -22.04 21.05
N ASN A 70 -52.22 -21.32 21.00
CA ASN A 70 -52.29 -19.88 21.28
C ASN A 70 -52.44 -19.63 22.78
N SER A 71 -51.86 -18.54 23.27
CA SER A 71 -52.38 -17.81 24.44
C SER A 71 -51.91 -16.36 24.40
N GLU A 72 -52.82 -15.44 24.12
CA GLU A 72 -52.58 -14.02 24.36
C GLU A 72 -52.61 -13.75 25.87
N SER A 73 -51.68 -12.96 26.37
CA SER A 73 -51.96 -12.05 27.47
C SER A 73 -51.05 -10.83 27.39
N SER A 74 -51.68 -9.66 27.48
CA SER A 74 -51.02 -8.36 27.48
C SER A 74 -50.44 -8.05 28.84
N ASN A 75 -49.28 -7.40 28.86
CA ASN A 75 -48.97 -6.38 29.86
C ASN A 75 -47.91 -5.42 29.32
N SER A 76 -48.22 -4.12 29.42
CA SER A 76 -47.32 -3.01 29.17
C SER A 76 -46.45 -2.73 30.39
N GLU A 77 -45.16 -2.41 30.20
CA GLU A 77 -44.64 -1.05 30.47
C GLU A 77 -43.10 -0.94 30.29
N ILE A 78 -42.72 0.15 29.63
CA ILE A 78 -41.57 1.05 29.91
C ILE A 78 -40.12 0.50 29.80
N SER A 79 -39.50 0.97 28.72
CA SER A 79 -38.07 1.20 28.45
C SER A 79 -37.07 1.28 29.62
N MET A 80 -35.85 0.78 29.39
CA MET A 80 -34.66 1.63 29.18
C MET A 80 -33.63 0.94 28.27
N SER A 81 -33.21 1.60 27.20
CA SER A 81 -32.14 1.16 26.30
C SER A 81 -30.78 1.71 26.75
N ASN A 82 -29.72 0.92 26.58
CA ASN A 82 -28.33 1.38 26.65
C ASN A 82 -27.48 0.52 25.70
N ASP A 83 -27.66 0.74 24.40
CA ASP A 83 -26.79 0.19 23.37
C ASP A 83 -25.57 1.10 23.17
N THR A 84 -24.38 0.59 23.49
CA THR A 84 -23.10 1.22 23.13
C THR A 84 -22.18 0.22 22.45
N SER A 85 -22.57 -0.25 21.27
CA SER A 85 -21.72 -1.01 20.35
C SER A 85 -20.86 -0.08 19.50
N THR A 86 -19.58 0.05 19.84
CA THR A 86 -18.61 0.84 19.07
C THR A 86 -18.19 0.12 17.78
N GLU A 87 -19.01 0.21 16.74
CA GLU A 87 -18.70 -0.40 15.44
C GLU A 87 -17.74 0.43 14.57
N ARG A 88 -16.87 -0.28 13.83
CA ARG A 88 -15.78 0.28 13.03
C ARG A 88 -16.27 0.77 11.64
N PRO A 89 -15.68 1.83 11.07
CA PRO A 89 -16.07 2.34 9.75
C PRO A 89 -15.78 1.32 8.63
N SER A 90 -16.65 1.29 7.62
CA SER A 90 -16.63 0.32 6.51
C SER A 90 -17.06 0.94 5.18
N PHE A 91 -16.42 0.57 4.08
CA PHE A 91 -16.63 1.12 2.73
C PHE A 91 -17.15 0.02 1.77
N LEU A 92 -17.97 0.37 0.78
CA LEU A 92 -18.69 -0.54 -0.13
C LEU A 92 -18.91 0.09 -1.52
N VAL A 93 -18.73 -0.69 -2.59
CA VAL A 93 -19.02 -0.34 -4.00
C VAL A 93 -19.69 -1.55 -4.66
N GLY A 94 -20.76 -1.30 -5.42
CA GLY A 94 -21.78 -2.29 -5.83
C GLY A 94 -22.57 -2.89 -4.66
N GLU A 95 -23.80 -3.36 -4.77
CA GLU A 95 -24.91 -3.25 -5.74
C GLU A 95 -26.20 -3.54 -4.89
N GLU A 96 -27.47 -3.37 -5.27
CA GLU A 96 -28.15 -2.91 -6.50
C GLU A 96 -29.02 -1.67 -6.17
N VAL A 97 -30.20 -1.49 -6.78
CA VAL A 97 -31.21 -0.44 -6.44
C VAL A 97 -32.64 -0.99 -6.58
N GLU A 98 -33.45 -0.93 -5.52
CA GLU A 98 -34.92 -0.92 -5.65
C GLU A 98 -35.39 0.52 -5.89
N THR A 99 -36.15 0.72 -6.96
CA THR A 99 -36.71 2.02 -7.34
C THR A 99 -37.99 2.33 -6.58
N ASN A 100 -38.14 3.55 -6.05
CA ASN A 100 -39.46 4.15 -5.79
C ASN A 100 -39.39 5.67 -5.68
N GLY A 101 -40.38 6.34 -6.29
CA GLY A 101 -41.02 7.53 -5.71
C GLY A 101 -40.41 8.90 -6.01
N HIS A 102 -41.10 9.61 -6.91
CA HIS A 102 -41.12 11.06 -7.10
C HIS A 102 -41.13 11.91 -5.81
N ASP A 103 -40.56 13.12 -5.86
CA ASP A 103 -41.36 14.36 -5.87
C ASP A 103 -40.51 15.61 -6.19
N GLU A 104 -41.16 16.77 -6.34
CA GLU A 104 -40.83 17.80 -7.33
C GLU A 104 -40.71 19.22 -6.71
N VAL A 105 -40.04 20.14 -7.44
CA VAL A 105 -40.08 21.62 -7.32
C VAL A 105 -39.57 22.31 -6.02
N SER A 106 -38.48 23.09 -6.13
CA SER A 106 -38.56 24.57 -6.15
C SER A 106 -37.19 25.26 -6.29
N GLU A 107 -37.11 26.24 -7.17
CA GLU A 107 -35.99 27.18 -7.26
C GLU A 107 -36.18 28.32 -6.26
N ALA A 108 -35.11 28.69 -5.56
CA ALA A 108 -35.02 29.98 -4.87
C ALA A 108 -33.63 30.57 -5.11
N SER A 109 -33.58 31.66 -5.86
CA SER A 109 -32.41 32.49 -6.09
C SER A 109 -32.40 33.66 -5.12
N ASP A 110 -31.31 33.88 -4.39
CA ASP A 110 -31.07 35.12 -3.65
C ASP A 110 -29.73 35.74 -4.06
N GLU A 111 -29.79 36.94 -4.64
CA GLU A 111 -28.63 37.73 -5.03
C GLU A 111 -28.07 38.54 -3.84
N PHE A 112 -26.74 38.60 -3.72
CA PHE A 112 -26.06 39.47 -2.76
C PHE A 112 -25.78 40.88 -3.34
N PRO A 113 -25.95 41.98 -2.58
CA PRO A 113 -25.67 43.33 -3.06
C PRO A 113 -24.18 43.63 -3.31
N GLN A 114 -23.89 44.52 -4.27
CA GLN A 114 -22.53 44.97 -4.65
C GLN A 114 -22.09 46.31 -4.00
N LYS A 115 -20.76 46.57 -4.10
CA LYS A 115 -20.04 47.89 -4.02
C LYS A 115 -19.86 48.48 -2.60
N MET A 116 -18.81 49.24 -2.24
CA MET A 116 -17.63 49.87 -2.91
C MET A 116 -16.33 49.53 -2.14
N GLN A 117 -15.18 49.23 -2.76
CA GLN A 117 -14.13 50.12 -3.31
C GLN A 117 -13.25 50.93 -2.32
N ASN A 118 -11.93 50.71 -2.45
CA ASN A 118 -10.79 51.62 -2.23
C ASN A 118 -10.59 52.36 -0.90
N GLU A 119 -9.59 51.91 -0.11
CA GLU A 119 -8.67 52.84 0.57
C GLU A 119 -7.20 52.41 0.38
N ILE A 120 -6.35 53.39 0.08
CA ILE A 120 -4.89 53.27 -0.01
C ILE A 120 -4.30 53.86 1.27
N ARG A 121 -3.48 53.10 2.01
CA ARG A 121 -2.60 53.67 3.07
C ARG A 121 -1.18 53.07 3.03
N PRO A 122 -0.17 53.83 3.53
CA PRO A 122 1.16 53.85 2.89
C PRO A 122 2.20 52.90 3.50
N GLN A 123 3.37 52.88 2.85
CA GLN A 123 4.58 52.16 3.24
C GLN A 123 5.11 52.58 4.64
N ILE A 124 4.62 51.92 5.70
CA ILE A 124 5.34 51.81 6.97
C ILE A 124 5.23 50.35 7.46
N ASP A 125 6.20 49.52 7.08
CA ASP A 125 6.84 48.51 7.93
C ASP A 125 7.73 47.56 7.09
N LEU A 126 8.99 47.98 6.88
CA LEU A 126 10.06 47.10 6.38
C LEU A 126 11.11 46.79 7.47
N MET A 127 10.88 47.20 8.73
CA MET A 127 11.83 47.02 9.84
C MET A 127 11.32 46.09 10.94
N GLU A 128 10.03 46.08 11.30
CA GLU A 128 9.46 45.08 12.22
C GLU A 128 9.33 43.71 11.56
N ARG A 129 9.03 43.65 10.25
CA ARG A 129 9.11 42.40 9.45
C ARG A 129 10.48 41.70 9.55
N ARG A 130 11.56 42.40 9.88
CA ARG A 130 12.90 41.80 10.05
C ARG A 130 13.11 41.07 11.39
N LYS A 131 12.20 41.23 12.36
CA LYS A 131 12.25 40.52 13.67
C LYS A 131 11.52 39.16 13.68
N ARG A 132 10.97 38.69 12.56
CA ARG A 132 10.28 37.39 12.45
C ARG A 132 10.96 36.37 11.52
N LEU A 133 12.27 36.51 11.30
CA LEU A 133 13.07 35.49 10.63
C LEU A 133 13.26 34.27 11.54
N ARG A 134 12.53 33.18 11.25
CA ARG A 134 12.73 31.87 11.89
C ARG A 134 14.11 31.31 11.51
N PRO A 135 14.82 30.58 12.40
CA PRO A 135 16.09 29.95 12.05
C PRO A 135 15.95 28.92 10.93
N SER A 136 17.04 28.71 10.19
CA SER A 136 17.15 27.68 9.14
C SER A 136 16.73 26.29 9.63
N MET A 137 15.99 25.57 8.79
CA MET A 137 15.58 24.16 8.96
C MET A 137 16.75 23.15 8.87
N SER A 138 18.01 23.61 8.82
CA SER A 138 19.20 22.75 8.81
C SER A 138 19.64 22.25 10.19
N ARG A 139 18.82 22.42 11.24
CA ARG A 139 19.01 21.72 12.53
C ARG A 139 18.44 20.30 12.44
N GLY A 140 19.28 19.33 12.08
CA GLY A 140 18.90 17.92 12.03
C GLY A 140 18.31 17.43 13.35
N THR A 141 17.02 17.04 13.32
CA THR A 141 16.24 16.39 14.39
C THR A 141 16.66 16.79 15.81
N GLY A 142 16.69 18.11 16.06
CA GLY A 142 17.00 18.68 17.36
C GLY A 142 15.83 18.50 18.30
N LEU A 143 15.82 17.39 19.06
CA LEU A 143 15.03 17.25 20.28
C LEU A 143 15.14 18.54 21.11
N GLY A 144 13.99 19.07 21.54
CA GLY A 144 13.89 20.28 22.34
C GLY A 144 14.67 20.19 23.66
N GLN A 145 14.80 21.32 24.36
CA GLN A 145 15.65 21.47 25.55
C GLN A 145 15.18 20.70 26.80
N ASP A 146 14.16 19.85 26.68
CA ASP A 146 13.60 19.01 27.75
C ASP A 146 14.39 17.70 27.99
N ARG A 147 15.73 17.76 28.00
CA ARG A 147 16.58 16.60 28.34
C ARG A 147 16.79 16.39 29.84
N TYR A 148 16.08 17.14 30.69
CA TYR A 148 16.17 17.07 32.15
C TYR A 148 14.83 16.72 32.82
N GLN A 149 14.02 15.90 32.15
CA GLN A 149 13.13 14.98 32.84
C GLN A 149 13.59 13.57 32.50
N ASP A 150 14.27 12.93 33.45
CA ASP A 150 14.57 11.49 33.39
C ASP A 150 13.25 10.72 33.44
N ARG A 151 12.74 10.48 32.23
CA ARG A 151 11.68 9.54 31.95
C ARG A 151 12.31 8.15 32.05
N ASP A 152 12.41 7.63 33.28
CA ASP A 152 12.67 6.21 33.56
C ASP A 152 11.49 5.34 33.10
N PHE A 153 11.27 5.33 31.79
CA PHE A 153 10.20 4.65 31.08
C PHE A 153 10.71 3.29 30.64
N HIS A 154 11.12 2.48 31.62
CA HIS A 154 11.48 1.09 31.40
C HIS A 154 10.20 0.25 31.36
N ILE A 155 9.72 0.01 30.13
CA ILE A 155 8.67 -0.96 29.85
C ILE A 155 9.39 -2.24 29.44
N ALA A 156 9.04 -3.39 30.03
CA ALA A 156 9.82 -4.62 29.85
C ALA A 156 9.49 -5.30 28.52
N THR A 157 8.23 -5.24 28.07
CA THR A 157 7.77 -5.98 26.88
C THR A 157 6.80 -5.19 25.98
N PRO A 158 6.68 -5.55 24.68
CA PRO A 158 5.68 -4.96 23.78
C PRO A 158 4.24 -5.09 24.28
N GLU A 159 3.91 -6.15 25.00
CA GLU A 159 2.58 -6.41 25.59
C GLU A 159 2.22 -5.33 26.63
N GLU A 160 3.15 -5.03 27.54
CA GLU A 160 3.00 -3.96 28.53
C GLU A 160 2.91 -2.58 27.87
N PHE A 161 3.71 -2.34 26.83
CA PHE A 161 3.69 -1.08 26.07
C PHE A 161 2.31 -0.84 25.47
N VAL A 162 1.77 -1.83 24.77
CA VAL A 162 0.45 -1.76 24.13
C VAL A 162 -0.65 -1.51 25.18
N LYS A 163 -0.63 -2.23 26.30
CA LYS A 163 -1.58 -1.99 27.40
C LYS A 163 -1.47 -0.58 27.99
N LYS A 164 -0.25 -0.08 28.23
CA LYS A 164 0.02 1.23 28.86
C LYS A 164 -0.38 2.41 27.96
N PHE A 165 -0.22 2.27 26.64
CA PHE A 165 -0.55 3.32 25.66
C PHE A 165 -1.94 3.13 25.01
N GLY A 166 -2.80 2.25 25.55
CA GLY A 166 -4.17 2.06 25.06
C GLY A 166 -4.29 1.40 23.69
N GLY A 167 -3.24 0.71 23.23
CA GLY A 167 -3.26 -0.06 21.99
C GLY A 167 -4.07 -1.35 22.12
N THR A 168 -4.60 -1.84 20.98
CA THR A 168 -5.53 -2.97 20.94
C THR A 168 -4.93 -4.30 20.47
N ARG A 169 -3.72 -4.28 19.90
CA ARG A 169 -3.06 -5.48 19.35
C ARG A 169 -1.56 -5.41 19.56
N VAL A 170 -0.97 -6.50 20.06
CA VAL A 170 0.47 -6.63 20.29
C VAL A 170 1.16 -7.08 19.01
N ILE A 171 2.29 -6.45 18.69
CA ILE A 171 3.14 -6.78 17.54
C ILE A 171 4.57 -6.91 18.05
N ASN A 172 5.08 -8.14 18.11
CA ASN A 172 6.45 -8.45 18.49
C ASN A 172 7.24 -9.15 17.36
N ARG A 173 6.57 -9.52 16.26
CA ARG A 173 7.16 -10.08 15.04
C ARG A 173 6.51 -9.49 13.79
N VAL A 174 7.34 -8.97 12.89
CA VAL A 174 6.94 -8.33 11.62
C VAL A 174 7.59 -9.04 10.44
N LEU A 175 6.80 -9.38 9.42
CA LEU A 175 7.29 -9.78 8.09
C LEU A 175 7.55 -8.54 7.24
N ILE A 176 8.73 -8.43 6.66
CA ILE A 176 9.04 -7.41 5.65
C ILE A 176 8.86 -8.05 4.27
N ALA A 177 7.82 -7.59 3.56
CA ALA A 177 7.50 -7.98 2.18
C ALA A 177 8.19 -7.04 1.17
N ASN A 178 9.49 -6.81 1.36
CA ASN A 178 10.32 -5.90 0.57
C ASN A 178 11.81 -6.28 0.75
N ASN A 179 12.71 -5.73 -0.06
CA ASN A 179 14.15 -5.94 0.03
C ASN A 179 14.92 -4.61 0.10
N GLY A 180 16.23 -4.65 -0.17
CA GLY A 180 17.08 -3.48 -0.35
C GLY A 180 17.01 -2.44 0.78
N ILE A 181 17.01 -1.16 0.39
CA ILE A 181 17.04 -0.02 1.32
C ILE A 181 15.73 0.13 2.11
N ALA A 182 14.59 -0.32 1.58
CA ALA A 182 13.31 -0.28 2.28
C ALA A 182 13.35 -1.17 3.53
N ALA A 183 13.75 -2.44 3.37
CA ALA A 183 13.92 -3.38 4.47
C ALA A 183 14.94 -2.88 5.51
N VAL A 184 16.11 -2.40 5.07
CA VAL A 184 17.14 -1.79 5.95
C VAL A 184 16.57 -0.61 6.74
N LYS A 185 15.88 0.33 6.07
CA LYS A 185 15.37 1.54 6.73
C LYS A 185 14.27 1.21 7.73
N CYS A 186 13.39 0.26 7.44
CA CYS A 186 12.38 -0.23 8.36
C CYS A 186 13.03 -0.79 9.63
N MET A 187 13.89 -1.80 9.50
CA MET A 187 14.56 -2.44 10.63
C MET A 187 15.37 -1.45 11.47
N ARG A 188 16.24 -0.63 10.85
CA ARG A 188 17.05 0.35 11.60
C ARG A 188 16.19 1.37 12.36
N SER A 189 15.05 1.79 11.81
CA SER A 189 14.17 2.77 12.48
C SER A 189 13.45 2.14 13.67
N ILE A 190 12.83 0.98 13.48
CA ILE A 190 12.08 0.30 14.54
C ILE A 190 13.02 -0.25 15.62
N ARG A 191 14.19 -0.80 15.26
CA ARG A 191 15.18 -1.28 16.25
C ARG A 191 15.74 -0.15 17.12
N ARG A 192 16.00 1.02 16.53
CA ARG A 192 16.40 2.21 17.30
C ARG A 192 15.32 2.61 18.30
N TRP A 193 14.08 2.75 17.84
CA TRP A 193 12.94 3.04 18.72
C TRP A 193 12.75 1.96 19.81
N SER A 194 12.89 0.69 19.44
CA SER A 194 12.81 -0.44 20.37
C SER A 194 13.90 -0.40 21.43
N TYR A 195 15.13 -0.02 21.06
CA TYR A 195 16.20 0.21 22.03
C TYR A 195 15.94 1.41 22.93
N GLU A 196 15.41 2.51 22.39
CA GLU A 196 15.05 3.69 23.17
C GLU A 196 13.96 3.37 24.22
N MET A 197 12.91 2.60 23.84
CA MET A 197 11.76 2.24 24.70
C MET A 197 11.99 1.03 25.64
N PHE A 198 12.56 -0.06 25.14
CA PHE A 198 12.67 -1.35 25.86
C PHE A 198 14.10 -1.67 26.32
N LYS A 199 15.09 -0.83 26.00
CA LYS A 199 16.54 -1.11 26.10
C LYS A 199 16.98 -2.40 25.40
N ASN A 200 16.15 -2.88 24.47
CA ASN A 200 16.35 -4.08 23.67
C ASN A 200 15.99 -3.76 22.21
N GLU A 201 17.01 -3.66 21.35
CA GLU A 201 16.80 -3.38 19.93
C GLU A 201 15.96 -4.46 19.21
N ARG A 202 15.87 -5.67 19.78
CA ARG A 202 15.13 -6.81 19.24
C ARG A 202 13.85 -7.13 20.02
N ALA A 203 13.26 -6.14 20.70
CA ALA A 203 11.92 -6.28 21.26
C ALA A 203 10.86 -6.52 20.16
N VAL A 204 11.07 -5.93 18.97
CA VAL A 204 10.37 -6.29 17.72
C VAL A 204 11.32 -7.10 16.84
N ARG A 205 10.89 -8.29 16.43
CA ARG A 205 11.63 -9.22 15.57
C ARG A 205 11.25 -9.09 14.11
N PHE A 206 12.23 -9.25 13.22
CA PHE A 206 12.01 -9.15 11.78
C PHE A 206 12.21 -10.48 11.06
N VAL A 207 11.17 -10.88 10.32
CA VAL A 207 11.22 -11.91 9.28
C VAL A 207 11.37 -11.19 7.94
N VAL A 208 12.27 -11.65 7.07
CA VAL A 208 12.46 -11.08 5.72
C VAL A 208 12.33 -12.14 4.64
N MET A 209 11.73 -11.77 3.50
CA MET A 209 11.73 -12.60 2.28
C MET A 209 13.05 -12.41 1.55
N VAL A 210 13.64 -13.48 1.00
CA VAL A 210 14.96 -13.43 0.35
C VAL A 210 14.97 -14.21 -0.96
N THR A 211 15.21 -13.52 -2.07
CA THR A 211 15.43 -14.15 -3.38
C THR A 211 16.84 -14.73 -3.50
N PRO A 212 17.08 -15.72 -4.38
CA PRO A 212 18.43 -16.18 -4.73
C PRO A 212 19.36 -15.05 -5.17
N GLU A 213 18.82 -14.03 -5.86
CA GLU A 213 19.53 -12.85 -6.34
C GLU A 213 19.97 -11.94 -5.19
N ASP A 214 19.07 -11.61 -4.25
CA ASP A 214 19.41 -10.85 -3.05
C ASP A 214 20.45 -11.59 -2.17
N LEU A 215 20.33 -12.91 -2.07
CA LEU A 215 21.27 -13.76 -1.33
C LEU A 215 22.65 -13.78 -2.00
N LYS A 216 22.70 -13.93 -3.33
CA LYS A 216 23.94 -13.87 -4.12
C LYS A 216 24.60 -12.50 -4.07
N ALA A 217 23.80 -11.43 -4.02
CA ALA A 217 24.27 -10.06 -3.81
C ALA A 217 24.71 -9.77 -2.36
N ASN A 218 24.57 -10.73 -1.43
CA ASN A 218 24.90 -10.61 -0.01
C ASN A 218 24.19 -9.41 0.66
N ALA A 219 22.91 -9.20 0.29
CA ALA A 219 22.15 -8.00 0.63
C ALA A 219 22.03 -7.79 2.15
N GLU A 220 22.34 -6.58 2.61
CA GLU A 220 22.57 -6.29 4.03
C GLU A 220 21.35 -6.51 4.93
N TYR A 221 20.14 -6.37 4.38
CA TYR A 221 18.91 -6.64 5.13
C TYR A 221 18.79 -8.11 5.57
N ILE A 222 19.41 -9.05 4.86
CA ILE A 222 19.39 -10.50 5.18
C ILE A 222 20.11 -10.76 6.50
N LYS A 223 21.31 -10.18 6.67
CA LYS A 223 22.11 -10.30 7.91
C LYS A 223 21.49 -9.53 9.08
N MET A 224 20.78 -8.46 8.76
CA MET A 224 20.14 -7.60 9.74
C MET A 224 18.90 -8.25 10.35
N ALA A 225 18.17 -9.07 9.60
CA ALA A 225 16.95 -9.73 10.05
C ALA A 225 17.18 -10.69 11.25
N ASP A 226 16.12 -10.97 12.01
CA ASP A 226 16.14 -12.02 13.04
C ASP A 226 15.89 -13.41 12.43
N HIS A 227 15.15 -13.47 11.33
CA HIS A 227 14.86 -14.67 10.57
C HIS A 227 14.68 -14.32 9.08
N TYR A 228 14.99 -15.24 8.18
CA TYR A 228 14.78 -15.06 6.75
C TYR A 228 14.13 -16.29 6.13
N VAL A 229 13.33 -16.07 5.08
CA VAL A 229 12.62 -17.12 4.34
C VAL A 229 13.04 -17.03 2.87
N PRO A 230 13.64 -18.09 2.30
CA PRO A 230 13.90 -18.17 0.86
C PRO A 230 12.60 -18.12 0.06
N VAL A 231 12.58 -17.30 -1.00
CA VAL A 231 11.44 -17.16 -1.92
C VAL A 231 11.88 -17.32 -3.39
N PRO A 232 10.97 -17.56 -4.35
CA PRO A 232 11.34 -17.71 -5.76
C PRO A 232 12.08 -16.48 -6.32
N GLY A 233 13.04 -16.71 -7.21
CA GLY A 233 13.78 -15.65 -7.89
C GLY A 233 13.03 -15.03 -9.07
N GLY A 234 13.77 -14.25 -9.88
CA GLY A 234 13.25 -13.56 -11.05
C GLY A 234 12.37 -12.34 -10.73
N ALA A 235 11.40 -12.08 -11.59
CA ALA A 235 10.54 -10.90 -11.52
C ALA A 235 9.70 -10.83 -10.22
N ASN A 236 9.37 -9.61 -9.79
CA ASN A 236 8.83 -9.38 -8.44
C ASN A 236 7.44 -9.99 -8.20
N ASN A 237 6.67 -10.25 -9.25
CA ASN A 237 5.40 -10.99 -9.23
C ASN A 237 5.55 -12.44 -8.74
N ASN A 238 6.76 -13.00 -8.73
CA ASN A 238 7.05 -14.33 -8.18
C ASN A 238 7.39 -14.28 -6.67
N ASN A 239 7.66 -13.10 -6.11
CA ASN A 239 8.18 -12.93 -4.75
C ASN A 239 7.55 -11.73 -4.02
N TYR A 240 8.21 -10.57 -3.97
CA TYR A 240 7.81 -9.43 -3.13
C TYR A 240 6.48 -8.77 -3.52
N ALA A 241 5.98 -9.01 -4.74
CA ALA A 241 4.68 -8.54 -5.21
C ALA A 241 3.61 -9.66 -5.23
N ASN A 242 3.97 -10.89 -4.85
CA ASN A 242 3.07 -12.04 -4.82
C ASN A 242 2.30 -12.07 -3.47
N VAL A 243 1.04 -11.66 -3.49
CA VAL A 243 0.26 -11.47 -2.26
C VAL A 243 -0.01 -12.79 -1.56
N GLU A 244 -0.35 -13.82 -2.32
CA GLU A 244 -0.65 -15.17 -1.85
C GLU A 244 0.55 -15.78 -1.11
N LEU A 245 1.75 -15.64 -1.67
CA LEU A 245 3.02 -16.05 -1.04
C LEU A 245 3.34 -15.25 0.22
N ILE A 246 3.11 -13.93 0.23
CA ILE A 246 3.34 -13.09 1.42
C ILE A 246 2.43 -13.55 2.57
N VAL A 247 1.17 -13.90 2.28
CA VAL A 247 0.20 -14.39 3.27
C VAL A 247 0.58 -15.79 3.77
N ASP A 248 1.00 -16.71 2.91
CA ASP A 248 1.54 -18.03 3.33
C ASP A 248 2.72 -17.86 4.31
N ILE A 249 3.70 -17.03 3.93
CA ILE A 249 4.90 -16.82 4.74
C ILE A 249 4.54 -16.17 6.09
N ALA A 250 3.62 -15.21 6.10
CA ALA A 250 3.16 -14.56 7.32
C ALA A 250 2.50 -15.56 8.29
N LEU A 251 1.63 -16.44 7.78
CA LEU A 251 1.00 -17.52 8.54
C LEU A 251 2.04 -18.52 9.07
N ARG A 252 2.86 -19.08 8.18
CA ARG A 252 3.86 -20.11 8.49
C ARG A 252 4.95 -19.62 9.46
N THR A 253 5.30 -18.34 9.43
CA THR A 253 6.27 -17.74 10.37
C THR A 253 5.63 -17.08 11.59
N GLN A 254 4.30 -17.16 11.73
CA GLN A 254 3.53 -16.66 12.87
C GLN A 254 3.85 -15.20 13.22
N VAL A 255 3.98 -14.35 12.21
CA VAL A 255 4.09 -12.90 12.42
C VAL A 255 2.74 -12.34 12.86
N GLN A 256 2.71 -11.21 13.58
CA GLN A 256 1.45 -10.51 13.81
C GLN A 256 1.19 -9.43 12.77
N ALA A 257 2.23 -8.99 12.06
CA ALA A 257 2.16 -7.87 11.13
C ALA A 257 3.03 -8.05 9.88
N VAL A 258 2.62 -7.42 8.79
CA VAL A 258 3.38 -7.32 7.53
C VAL A 258 3.64 -5.85 7.19
N TRP A 259 4.87 -5.53 6.80
CA TRP A 259 5.28 -4.22 6.30
C TRP A 259 5.76 -4.36 4.85
N ALA A 260 5.13 -3.63 3.93
CA ALA A 260 5.46 -3.67 2.50
C ALA A 260 6.35 -2.50 2.04
N GLY A 261 6.48 -1.42 2.82
CA GLY A 261 7.30 -0.26 2.44
C GLY A 261 6.79 0.45 1.19
N TRP A 262 7.62 0.51 0.15
CA TRP A 262 7.27 1.11 -1.15
C TRP A 262 7.69 0.19 -2.31
N GLY A 263 6.92 0.24 -3.40
CA GLY A 263 7.05 -0.71 -4.51
C GLY A 263 6.51 -2.10 -4.17
N HIS A 264 6.64 -3.02 -5.14
CA HIS A 264 6.12 -4.39 -5.02
C HIS A 264 4.62 -4.41 -4.64
N ALA A 265 4.22 -5.13 -3.59
CA ALA A 265 2.83 -5.18 -3.13
C ALA A 265 2.39 -3.99 -2.25
N SER A 266 3.21 -2.94 -2.04
CA SER A 266 2.87 -1.82 -1.13
C SER A 266 1.61 -1.04 -1.52
N GLU A 267 1.28 -1.01 -2.81
CA GLU A 267 0.12 -0.32 -3.38
C GLU A 267 -1.01 -1.29 -3.79
N ASN A 268 -0.87 -2.60 -3.52
CA ASN A 268 -1.87 -3.60 -3.89
C ASN A 268 -2.92 -3.80 -2.76
N PRO A 269 -4.20 -3.40 -2.95
CA PRO A 269 -5.22 -3.48 -1.90
C PRO A 269 -5.56 -4.91 -1.49
N LYS A 270 -5.28 -5.93 -2.32
CA LYS A 270 -5.48 -7.34 -1.96
C LYS A 270 -4.60 -7.78 -0.78
N LEU A 271 -3.46 -7.13 -0.56
CA LEU A 271 -2.54 -7.48 0.52
C LEU A 271 -3.16 -7.22 1.91
N PRO A 272 -3.56 -5.99 2.30
CA PRO A 272 -4.27 -5.78 3.56
C PRO A 272 -5.60 -6.53 3.64
N GLU A 273 -6.32 -6.72 2.52
CA GLU A 273 -7.57 -7.49 2.50
C GLU A 273 -7.36 -8.94 2.96
N LEU A 274 -6.42 -9.67 2.34
CA LEU A 274 -6.14 -11.07 2.66
C LEU A 274 -5.45 -11.21 4.02
N LEU A 275 -4.58 -10.28 4.40
CA LEU A 275 -3.99 -10.26 5.75
C LEU A 275 -5.06 -10.08 6.83
N ASN A 276 -6.00 -9.15 6.64
CA ASN A 276 -7.08 -8.91 7.60
C ASN A 276 -8.04 -10.12 7.71
N LYS A 277 -8.35 -10.78 6.59
CA LYS A 277 -9.09 -12.07 6.58
C LYS A 277 -8.42 -13.17 7.41
N GLN A 278 -7.09 -13.14 7.51
CA GLN A 278 -6.28 -14.07 8.33
C GLN A 278 -5.95 -13.54 9.73
N GLY A 279 -6.55 -12.41 10.16
CA GLY A 279 -6.30 -11.83 11.48
C GLY A 279 -4.91 -11.20 11.65
N LEU A 280 -4.19 -10.92 10.57
CA LEU A 280 -2.88 -10.27 10.57
C LEU A 280 -3.01 -8.73 10.53
N VAL A 281 -1.96 -8.00 10.86
CA VAL A 281 -1.88 -6.53 10.69
C VAL A 281 -1.19 -6.22 9.37
N PHE A 282 -1.71 -5.28 8.59
CA PHE A 282 -0.91 -4.57 7.59
C PHE A 282 -0.41 -3.25 8.18
N LEU A 283 0.90 -3.01 8.13
CA LEU A 283 1.52 -1.76 8.61
C LEU A 283 1.46 -0.69 7.53
N GLY A 284 0.24 -0.26 7.22
CA GLY A 284 -0.12 0.71 6.20
C GLY A 284 -1.63 0.97 6.18
N PRO A 285 -2.14 1.74 5.20
CA PRO A 285 -3.57 1.97 5.04
C PRO A 285 -4.34 0.66 4.77
N PRO A 286 -5.61 0.54 5.21
CA PRO A 286 -6.45 -0.62 4.88
C PRO A 286 -6.79 -0.66 3.38
N ASP A 287 -7.18 -1.85 2.91
CA ASP A 287 -7.63 -2.17 1.55
C ASP A 287 -8.56 -1.11 0.95
N ARG A 288 -9.58 -0.70 1.69
CA ARG A 288 -10.58 0.29 1.29
C ARG A 288 -10.01 1.69 1.09
N ALA A 289 -9.05 2.09 1.93
CA ALA A 289 -8.38 3.39 1.81
C ALA A 289 -7.38 3.38 0.65
N MET A 290 -6.68 2.26 0.44
CA MET A 290 -5.80 2.06 -0.72
C MET A 290 -6.57 2.14 -2.04
N TRP A 291 -7.73 1.51 -2.13
CA TRP A 291 -8.56 1.56 -3.34
C TRP A 291 -9.09 2.97 -3.61
N ALA A 292 -9.62 3.65 -2.58
CA ALA A 292 -10.21 4.99 -2.73
C ALA A 292 -9.20 6.11 -3.04
N LEU A 293 -7.92 5.95 -2.65
CA LEU A 293 -6.89 7.00 -2.78
C LEU A 293 -5.74 6.65 -3.74
N GLY A 294 -5.55 5.38 -4.09
CA GLY A 294 -4.51 4.93 -5.01
C GLY A 294 -4.85 5.18 -6.48
N ASP A 295 -6.13 5.07 -6.84
CA ASP A 295 -6.61 5.44 -8.17
C ASP A 295 -6.68 6.98 -8.32
N LYS A 296 -6.15 7.51 -9.42
CA LYS A 296 -6.03 8.97 -9.62
C LYS A 296 -7.37 9.68 -9.84
N VAL A 297 -8.33 9.03 -10.49
CA VAL A 297 -9.69 9.55 -10.72
C VAL A 297 -10.46 9.53 -9.40
N ALA A 298 -10.49 8.39 -8.71
CA ALA A 298 -11.15 8.24 -7.41
C ALA A 298 -10.60 9.24 -6.38
N SER A 299 -9.28 9.31 -6.24
CA SER A 299 -8.58 10.22 -5.32
C SER A 299 -8.88 11.70 -5.63
N SER A 300 -9.00 12.07 -6.91
CA SER A 300 -9.39 13.43 -7.32
C SER A 300 -10.86 13.75 -7.04
N ILE A 301 -11.75 12.76 -7.02
CA ILE A 301 -13.15 12.92 -6.58
C ILE A 301 -13.20 13.05 -5.06
N VAL A 302 -12.42 12.25 -4.30
CA VAL A 302 -12.29 12.40 -2.84
C VAL A 302 -11.77 13.79 -2.47
N ALA A 303 -10.73 14.27 -3.15
CA ALA A 303 -10.16 15.60 -2.93
C ALA A 303 -11.19 16.72 -3.13
N GLN A 304 -11.95 16.69 -4.24
CA GLN A 304 -13.01 17.66 -4.50
C GLN A 304 -14.18 17.56 -3.52
N THR A 305 -14.47 16.35 -3.01
CA THR A 305 -15.50 16.14 -1.97
C THR A 305 -15.09 16.78 -0.64
N ALA A 306 -13.78 16.82 -0.35
CA ALA A 306 -13.18 17.49 0.80
C ALA A 306 -12.82 18.98 0.53
N ASP A 307 -13.32 19.57 -0.56
CA ASP A 307 -13.05 20.95 -0.99
C ASP A 307 -11.55 21.30 -1.16
N ILE A 308 -10.72 20.29 -1.44
CA ILE A 308 -9.30 20.45 -1.75
C ILE A 308 -9.16 20.87 -3.23
N PRO A 309 -8.45 21.98 -3.54
CA PRO A 309 -8.29 22.44 -4.92
C PRO A 309 -7.55 21.43 -5.80
N THR A 310 -8.23 20.94 -6.85
CA THR A 310 -7.65 20.11 -7.91
C THR A 310 -7.39 20.92 -9.19
N LEU A 311 -6.34 20.59 -9.94
CA LEU A 311 -6.17 21.11 -11.31
C LEU A 311 -7.36 20.75 -12.19
N SER A 312 -7.74 21.62 -13.12
CA SER A 312 -8.83 21.36 -14.07
C SER A 312 -8.59 20.05 -14.84
N TRP A 313 -9.58 19.17 -14.80
CA TRP A 313 -9.55 17.82 -15.38
C TRP A 313 -10.93 17.36 -15.85
N SER A 314 -11.03 16.23 -16.54
CA SER A 314 -12.29 15.70 -17.08
C SER A 314 -13.39 15.57 -16.03
N GLY A 315 -13.05 15.12 -14.81
CA GLY A 315 -13.95 15.04 -13.65
C GLY A 315 -13.99 16.29 -12.76
N SER A 316 -13.78 17.49 -13.30
CA SER A 316 -13.92 18.73 -12.50
C SER A 316 -15.38 18.98 -12.10
N GLY A 317 -15.60 19.29 -10.82
CA GLY A 317 -16.92 19.48 -10.22
C GLY A 317 -17.56 18.18 -9.71
N LEU A 318 -16.90 17.02 -9.85
CA LEU A 318 -17.42 15.76 -9.32
C LEU A 318 -17.16 15.67 -7.81
N LYS A 319 -18.25 15.58 -7.03
CA LYS A 319 -18.23 15.29 -5.60
C LYS A 319 -18.96 13.96 -5.34
N ALA A 320 -18.41 13.17 -4.43
CA ALA A 320 -19.02 11.94 -3.94
C ALA A 320 -19.89 12.20 -2.70
N HIS A 321 -20.79 11.27 -2.39
CA HIS A 321 -21.55 11.35 -1.15
C HIS A 321 -20.66 10.97 0.05
N TYR A 322 -20.59 11.85 1.05
CA TYR A 322 -19.81 11.67 2.26
C TYR A 322 -20.71 11.84 3.50
N ASN A 323 -20.70 10.86 4.40
CA ASN A 323 -21.56 10.83 5.59
C ASN A 323 -20.78 11.00 6.92
N GLY A 324 -19.65 11.70 6.89
CA GLY A 324 -18.78 11.90 8.06
C GLY A 324 -17.91 10.69 8.44
N LYS A 325 -18.26 9.47 8.03
CA LYS A 325 -17.50 8.24 8.34
C LYS A 325 -17.09 7.42 7.12
N LYS A 326 -17.78 7.61 5.98
CA LYS A 326 -17.62 6.83 4.75
C LYS A 326 -17.73 7.76 3.55
N ILE A 327 -16.88 7.55 2.55
CA ILE A 327 -17.07 8.09 1.20
C ILE A 327 -17.40 6.92 0.27
N LYS A 328 -18.43 7.07 -0.56
CA LYS A 328 -18.80 6.07 -1.59
C LYS A 328 -18.77 6.76 -2.95
N ILE A 329 -17.92 6.25 -3.84
CA ILE A 329 -17.86 6.64 -5.24
C ILE A 329 -18.64 5.57 -6.00
N SER A 330 -19.71 5.94 -6.71
CA SER A 330 -20.41 5.00 -7.60
C SER A 330 -19.61 4.81 -8.88
N SER A 331 -19.78 3.65 -9.52
CA SER A 331 -19.14 3.35 -10.81
C SER A 331 -19.49 4.39 -11.87
N GLU A 332 -20.73 4.90 -11.87
CA GLU A 332 -21.18 6.01 -12.72
C GLU A 332 -20.42 7.33 -12.43
N LEU A 333 -20.30 7.72 -11.15
CA LEU A 333 -19.56 8.93 -10.77
C LEU A 333 -18.07 8.84 -11.14
N PHE A 334 -17.49 7.65 -10.98
CA PHE A 334 -16.13 7.35 -11.42
C PHE A 334 -15.98 7.46 -12.94
N GLN A 335 -16.89 6.83 -13.70
CA GLN A 335 -16.87 6.83 -15.16
C GLN A 335 -17.05 8.23 -15.74
N ARG A 336 -17.86 9.10 -15.10
CA ARG A 336 -17.98 10.53 -15.45
C ARG A 336 -16.67 11.34 -15.30
N GLY A 337 -15.70 10.85 -14.53
CA GLY A 337 -14.36 11.43 -14.44
C GLY A 337 -13.41 10.95 -15.54
N CYS A 338 -13.75 9.85 -16.20
CA CYS A 338 -12.95 9.19 -17.23
C CYS A 338 -13.37 9.63 -18.65
N VAL A 339 -12.61 9.20 -19.64
CA VAL A 339 -12.90 9.32 -21.08
C VAL A 339 -12.66 7.97 -21.75
N SER A 340 -13.63 7.51 -22.54
CA SER A 340 -13.70 6.13 -23.06
C SER A 340 -12.93 5.96 -24.38
N ASN A 341 -12.81 7.04 -25.15
CA ASN A 341 -12.23 7.07 -26.49
C ASN A 341 -11.50 8.40 -26.73
N ALA A 342 -10.81 8.51 -27.88
CA ALA A 342 -9.99 9.65 -28.22
C ALA A 342 -10.84 10.92 -28.49
N GLU A 343 -12.07 10.73 -28.95
CA GLU A 343 -13.03 11.75 -29.31
C GLU A 343 -13.57 12.46 -28.04
N GLU A 344 -14.05 11.69 -27.05
CA GLU A 344 -14.38 12.17 -25.69
C GLU A 344 -13.19 12.86 -25.03
N GLY A 345 -12.01 12.23 -25.12
CA GLY A 345 -10.75 12.79 -24.61
C GLY A 345 -10.43 14.16 -25.23
N LEU A 346 -10.63 14.31 -26.54
CA LEU A 346 -10.39 15.57 -27.25
C LEU A 346 -11.41 16.65 -26.88
N ILE A 347 -12.69 16.29 -26.68
CA ILE A 347 -13.72 17.22 -26.18
C ILE A 347 -13.35 17.72 -24.78
N ALA A 348 -12.93 16.82 -23.88
CA ALA A 348 -12.44 17.19 -22.55
C ALA A 348 -11.19 18.08 -22.63
N ALA A 349 -10.23 17.76 -23.51
CA ALA A 349 -9.01 18.55 -23.72
C ALA A 349 -9.31 19.98 -24.22
N LYS A 350 -10.26 20.13 -25.16
CA LYS A 350 -10.75 21.44 -25.62
C LYS A 350 -11.35 22.26 -24.48
N LYS A 351 -12.20 21.65 -23.64
CA LYS A 351 -12.83 22.29 -22.47
C LYS A 351 -11.81 22.73 -21.40
N ILE A 352 -10.77 21.94 -21.16
CA ILE A 352 -9.68 22.24 -20.21
C ILE A 352 -8.67 23.26 -20.80
N GLY A 353 -8.56 23.28 -22.13
CA GLY A 353 -7.60 24.05 -22.90
C GLY A 353 -6.20 23.44 -22.87
N PHE A 354 -5.51 23.47 -24.01
CA PHE A 354 -4.14 22.97 -24.13
C PHE A 354 -3.12 23.86 -23.38
N PRO A 355 -1.92 23.35 -23.06
CA PRO A 355 -1.54 21.93 -23.08
C PRO A 355 -2.26 21.11 -21.98
N VAL A 356 -2.44 19.83 -22.25
CA VAL A 356 -3.04 18.86 -21.33
C VAL A 356 -2.13 17.65 -21.11
N MET A 357 -2.47 16.85 -20.10
CA MET A 357 -1.92 15.54 -19.82
C MET A 357 -3.02 14.50 -19.99
N VAL A 358 -2.80 13.49 -20.83
CA VAL A 358 -3.61 12.27 -20.89
C VAL A 358 -2.95 11.26 -19.95
N LYS A 359 -3.74 10.64 -19.07
CA LYS A 359 -3.25 9.73 -18.03
C LYS A 359 -4.13 8.50 -17.87
N ALA A 360 -3.52 7.33 -17.84
CA ALA A 360 -4.13 6.12 -17.28
C ALA A 360 -4.25 6.27 -15.77
N SER A 361 -5.40 5.86 -15.23
CA SER A 361 -5.71 6.01 -13.81
C SER A 361 -4.85 5.09 -12.94
N GLU A 362 -4.71 3.82 -13.35
CA GLU A 362 -3.93 2.80 -12.62
C GLU A 362 -2.43 2.80 -13.00
N GLY A 363 -1.99 3.73 -13.86
CA GLY A 363 -0.60 3.84 -14.29
C GLY A 363 0.37 4.26 -13.17
N GLY A 364 1.03 3.30 -12.53
CA GLY A 364 2.06 3.53 -11.50
C GLY A 364 3.44 3.91 -12.08
N GLY A 365 4.29 4.54 -11.25
CA GLY A 365 5.70 4.79 -11.59
C GLY A 365 5.96 5.67 -12.82
N GLY A 366 4.99 6.52 -13.20
CA GLY A 366 5.07 7.36 -14.40
C GLY A 366 4.54 6.73 -15.69
N LYS A 367 4.09 5.47 -15.65
CA LYS A 367 3.51 4.78 -16.81
C LYS A 367 2.14 5.33 -17.21
N GLY A 368 1.84 5.25 -18.50
CA GLY A 368 0.55 5.64 -19.07
C GLY A 368 0.29 7.14 -19.00
N ILE A 369 1.32 7.97 -19.20
CA ILE A 369 1.23 9.43 -19.13
C ILE A 369 1.76 10.04 -20.44
N ARG A 370 0.97 10.90 -21.09
CA ARG A 370 1.41 11.70 -22.25
C ARG A 370 1.03 13.17 -22.08
N ARG A 371 1.97 14.05 -22.39
CA ARG A 371 1.71 15.49 -22.60
C ARG A 371 1.20 15.67 -24.02
N VAL A 372 0.17 16.48 -24.19
CA VAL A 372 -0.38 16.86 -25.50
C VAL A 372 -0.39 18.39 -25.59
N ASP A 373 0.25 18.97 -26.61
CA ASP A 373 0.31 20.42 -26.80
C ASP A 373 -0.70 20.94 -27.83
N SER A 374 -1.21 20.09 -28.73
CA SER A 374 -2.21 20.47 -29.74
C SER A 374 -3.31 19.42 -29.98
N GLU A 375 -4.42 19.84 -30.60
CA GLU A 375 -5.54 18.95 -30.95
C GLU A 375 -5.13 17.83 -31.92
N ALA A 376 -4.26 18.13 -32.89
CA ALA A 376 -3.86 17.18 -33.93
C ALA A 376 -3.07 15.97 -33.39
N GLU A 377 -2.32 16.18 -32.31
CA GLU A 377 -1.52 15.13 -31.65
C GLU A 377 -2.36 14.23 -30.74
N PHE A 378 -3.51 14.72 -30.27
CA PHE A 378 -4.28 14.08 -29.20
C PHE A 378 -4.65 12.62 -29.49
N PRO A 379 -5.22 12.24 -30.67
CA PRO A 379 -5.66 10.87 -30.90
C PRO A 379 -4.50 9.86 -30.93
N ALA A 380 -3.33 10.27 -31.43
CA ALA A 380 -2.14 9.42 -31.45
C ALA A 380 -1.59 9.18 -30.04
N LEU A 381 -1.50 10.23 -29.23
CA LEU A 381 -0.99 10.16 -27.86
C LEU A 381 -1.97 9.47 -26.90
N PHE A 382 -3.27 9.58 -27.14
CA PHE A 382 -4.30 8.82 -26.41
C PHE A 382 -4.13 7.30 -26.62
N ARG A 383 -3.99 6.86 -27.88
CA ARG A 383 -3.76 5.44 -28.21
C ARG A 383 -2.46 4.90 -27.60
N GLN A 384 -1.42 5.73 -27.48
CA GLN A 384 -0.20 5.33 -26.78
C GLN A 384 -0.43 5.05 -25.28
N VAL A 385 -1.28 5.84 -24.61
CA VAL A 385 -1.65 5.58 -23.20
C VAL A 385 -2.44 4.28 -23.07
N GLN A 386 -3.41 4.03 -23.97
CA GLN A 386 -4.17 2.77 -24.01
C GLN A 386 -3.26 1.55 -24.24
N ALA A 387 -2.28 1.65 -25.14
CA ALA A 387 -1.34 0.56 -25.43
C ALA A 387 -0.34 0.32 -24.28
N GLU A 388 0.02 1.35 -23.52
CA GLU A 388 0.96 1.24 -22.41
C GLU A 388 0.32 0.68 -21.13
N VAL A 389 -0.96 0.97 -20.89
CA VAL A 389 -1.73 0.43 -19.75
C VAL A 389 -3.09 -0.11 -20.25
N PRO A 390 -3.13 -1.29 -20.90
CA PRO A 390 -4.35 -1.84 -21.47
C PRO A 390 -5.44 -2.08 -20.43
N GLY A 391 -6.68 -1.73 -20.77
CA GLY A 391 -7.85 -1.87 -19.90
C GLY A 391 -8.01 -0.77 -18.83
N SER A 392 -6.99 0.06 -18.59
CA SER A 392 -7.05 1.09 -17.55
C SER A 392 -7.93 2.28 -17.96
N PRO A 393 -8.78 2.81 -17.05
CA PRO A 393 -9.52 4.04 -17.28
C PRO A 393 -8.58 5.21 -17.58
N ILE A 394 -8.92 6.06 -18.55
CA ILE A 394 -8.13 7.24 -18.92
C ILE A 394 -8.86 8.51 -18.50
N PHE A 395 -8.11 9.52 -18.06
CA PHE A 395 -8.61 10.86 -17.79
C PHE A 395 -7.69 11.92 -18.41
N VAL A 396 -8.22 13.14 -18.58
CA VAL A 396 -7.48 14.30 -19.13
C VAL A 396 -7.38 15.37 -18.06
N MET A 397 -6.20 15.96 -17.85
CA MET A 397 -6.00 17.05 -16.90
C MET A 397 -5.09 18.16 -17.44
N LYS A 398 -5.22 19.37 -16.89
CA LYS A 398 -4.38 20.51 -17.25
C LYS A 398 -2.92 20.25 -16.90
N LEU A 399 -2.01 20.60 -17.80
CA LEU A 399 -0.58 20.65 -17.48
C LEU A 399 -0.26 21.94 -16.73
N ALA A 400 0.12 21.82 -15.45
CA ALA A 400 0.71 22.92 -14.70
C ALA A 400 2.14 23.21 -15.19
N ARG A 401 2.43 24.45 -15.58
CA ARG A 401 3.76 24.92 -16.01
C ARG A 401 4.38 25.81 -14.93
N GLY A 402 5.70 25.70 -14.74
CA GLY A 402 6.45 26.53 -13.77
C GLY A 402 6.11 26.29 -12.28
N ALA A 403 5.37 25.23 -11.97
CA ALA A 403 4.90 24.93 -10.62
C ALA A 403 5.97 24.24 -9.75
N ARG A 404 5.84 24.36 -8.43
CA ARG A 404 6.57 23.54 -7.46
C ARG A 404 5.76 22.28 -7.16
N HIS A 405 6.41 21.12 -7.16
CA HIS A 405 5.86 19.93 -6.50
C HIS A 405 6.12 20.06 -5.00
N LEU A 406 5.07 19.91 -4.18
CA LEU A 406 5.14 19.94 -2.72
C LEU A 406 4.38 18.73 -2.19
N GLU A 407 4.95 18.05 -1.20
CA GLU A 407 4.36 16.89 -0.54
C GLU A 407 4.13 17.21 0.94
N VAL A 408 3.06 16.67 1.52
CA VAL A 408 2.74 16.79 2.95
C VAL A 408 2.75 15.40 3.55
N GLN A 409 3.64 15.15 4.51
CA GLN A 409 3.66 13.89 5.25
C GLN A 409 2.41 13.80 6.13
N LEU A 410 1.60 12.77 5.90
CA LEU A 410 0.45 12.44 6.74
C LEU A 410 0.79 11.31 7.71
N LEU A 411 0.12 11.30 8.85
CA LEU A 411 0.11 10.23 9.86
C LEU A 411 -1.28 10.29 10.53
N ALA A 412 -1.94 9.13 10.67
CA ALA A 412 -3.31 8.99 11.17
C ALA A 412 -3.47 7.68 11.94
#